data_AF-A6QSL4-F1
#
_entry.id   AF-A6QSL4-F1
#
_cell.length_a   1.000
_cell.length_b   1.000
_cell.length_c   1.000
_cell.angle_alpha   90.00
_cell.angle_beta   90.00
_cell.angle_gamma   90.00
#
_symmetry.space_group_name_H-M   'P 1'
#
loop_
_entity.id
_entity.type
_entity.pdbx_description
1 polymer ?
#
loop_
_entity_poly.entity_id
_entity_poly.type
_entity_poly.pdbx_seq_one_letter_code
_entity_poly.pdbx_strand_id
1 'polypeptide(L)'
;MTGQEQSEETEEKMDPEAPTIYDIWKAADGLFKGESVAKRITFMSSRDGFAGFVRVIGGDEGYAGQNPRTFDIPAWHSCEVLGCKIKFTRA
;
A
#
# COMPACT_ATOMS: atom_id res chain seq x y z
N MET A 1 13.35 3.29 42.51
CA MET A 1 11.98 3.75 42.20
C MET A 1 12.18 5.07 41.48
N THR A 2 11.89 5.32 40.21
CA THR A 2 11.05 4.80 39.12
C THR A 2 11.66 5.48 37.87
N GLY A 3 11.96 4.86 36.73
CA GLY A 3 11.12 4.00 35.91
C GLY A 3 10.08 4.86 35.17
N GLN A 4 10.35 5.25 33.92
CA GLN A 4 9.42 5.51 32.79
C GLN A 4 10.12 6.40 31.75
N GLU A 5 10.73 5.79 30.72
CA GLU A 5 10.11 5.39 29.44
C GLU A 5 10.15 6.54 28.43
N GLN A 6 11.30 6.62 27.75
CA GLN A 6 11.42 7.27 26.44
C GLN A 6 10.51 6.51 25.48
N SER A 7 9.51 7.20 24.94
CA SER A 7 8.81 6.77 23.73
C SER A 7 9.82 6.75 22.59
N GLU A 8 10.35 5.56 22.29
CA GLU A 8 11.07 5.27 21.06
C GLU A 8 10.11 5.51 19.90
N GLU A 9 10.28 6.67 19.23
CA GLU A 9 9.91 6.85 17.84
C GLU A 9 10.55 5.69 17.05
N THR A 10 9.76 4.66 16.79
CA THR A 10 10.11 3.69 15.77
C THR A 10 9.94 4.43 14.45
N GLU A 11 10.98 5.16 14.07
CA GLU A 11 11.20 5.60 12.71
C GLU A 11 11.18 4.31 11.87
N GLU A 12 10.03 3.98 11.29
CA GLU A 12 9.89 2.93 10.26
C GLU A 12 10.71 3.38 9.07
N LYS A 13 12.03 3.22 9.19
CA LYS A 13 12.98 3.23 8.09
C LYS A 13 12.50 2.12 7.18
N MET A 14 11.80 2.52 6.12
CA MET A 14 11.45 1.65 5.01
C MET A 14 12.76 1.07 4.50
N ASP A 15 13.07 -0.16 4.91
CA ASP A 15 14.23 -0.91 4.48
C ASP A 15 14.09 -1.15 2.95
N PRO A 16 14.94 -0.52 2.12
CA PRO A 16 14.79 -0.57 0.66
C PRO A 16 15.25 -1.91 0.07
N GLU A 17 15.87 -2.78 0.88
CA GLU A 17 16.53 -4.02 0.42
C GLU A 17 15.91 -5.29 1.02
N ALA A 18 15.01 -5.18 1.99
CA ALA A 18 14.24 -6.31 2.48
C ALA A 18 13.51 -6.98 1.30
N PRO A 19 13.56 -8.31 1.15
CA PRO A 19 12.72 -9.04 0.21
C PRO A 19 11.28 -8.75 0.62
N THR A 20 10.70 -7.79 -0.06
CA THR A 20 9.43 -7.18 0.25
C THR A 20 8.41 -8.29 0.18
N ILE A 21 7.93 -8.75 1.33
CA ILE A 21 6.82 -9.70 1.39
C ILE A 21 5.62 -8.90 0.89
N TYR A 22 5.44 -8.88 -0.43
CA TYR A 22 4.37 -8.13 -1.09
C TYR A 22 3.00 -8.66 -0.66
N ASP A 23 2.93 -9.88 -0.14
CA ASP A 23 1.72 -10.63 0.21
C ASP A 23 1.03 -10.19 1.53
N ILE A 24 1.57 -9.19 2.24
CA ILE A 24 1.03 -8.72 3.53
C ILE A 24 0.28 -7.40 3.35
N TRP A 25 -0.86 -7.27 4.04
CA TRP A 25 -1.60 -6.01 4.14
C TRP A 25 -0.79 -4.96 4.92
N LYS A 26 -0.51 -3.82 4.28
CA LYS A 26 0.12 -2.67 4.93
C LYS A 26 -0.66 -1.39 4.65
N ALA A 27 -0.68 -0.46 5.61
CA ALA A 27 -1.17 0.88 5.35
C ALA A 27 -0.30 1.55 4.29
N ALA A 28 -0.91 2.24 3.35
CA ALA A 28 -0.22 2.90 2.26
C ALA A 28 -0.94 4.18 1.85
N ASP A 29 -0.14 5.19 1.55
CA ASP A 29 -0.57 6.50 1.05
C ASP A 29 0.57 7.08 0.20
N GLY A 30 0.26 7.64 -0.96
CA GLY A 30 1.21 8.24 -1.89
C GLY A 30 1.42 7.48 -3.21
N LEU A 31 2.45 7.90 -3.93
CA LEU A 31 2.77 7.42 -5.28
C LEU A 31 3.80 6.28 -5.26
N PHE A 32 3.42 5.14 -5.81
CA PHE A 32 4.27 3.97 -6.03
C PHE A 32 4.73 3.98 -7.48
N LYS A 33 6.05 4.03 -7.68
CA LYS A 33 6.64 4.05 -9.02
C LYS A 33 6.46 2.72 -9.73
N GLY A 34 6.26 2.77 -11.04
CA GLY A 34 6.23 1.58 -11.87
C GLY A 34 7.56 0.83 -11.88
N GLU A 35 7.45 -0.49 -11.97
CA GLU A 35 8.58 -1.42 -12.01
C GLU A 35 8.52 -2.28 -13.27
N SER A 36 9.64 -2.90 -13.66
CA SER A 36 9.74 -3.71 -14.89
C SER A 36 8.87 -4.98 -14.89
N VAL A 37 8.33 -5.36 -13.73
CA VAL A 37 7.50 -6.56 -13.54
C VAL A 37 6.08 -6.13 -13.26
N ALA A 38 5.12 -6.72 -13.98
CA ALA A 38 3.70 -6.51 -13.70
C ALA A 38 3.32 -7.05 -12.32
N LYS A 39 2.44 -6.33 -11.63
CA LYS A 39 2.00 -6.66 -10.27
C LYS A 39 0.49 -6.60 -10.21
N ARG A 40 -0.07 -7.22 -9.20
CA ARG A 40 -1.48 -7.11 -8.85
C ARG A 40 -1.60 -6.43 -7.49
N ILE A 41 -2.38 -5.37 -7.39
CA ILE A 41 -2.67 -4.70 -6.13
C ILE A 41 -4.05 -5.10 -5.64
N THR A 42 -4.15 -5.52 -4.39
CA THR A 42 -5.41 -5.64 -3.67
C THR A 42 -5.44 -4.56 -2.60
N PHE A 43 -6.51 -3.78 -2.53
CA PHE A 43 -6.65 -2.63 -1.64
C PHE A 43 -8.02 -2.58 -0.97
N MET A 44 -8.06 -2.03 0.24
CA MET A 44 -9.29 -1.71 0.98
C MET A 44 -9.05 -0.49 1.84
N SER A 45 -10.12 0.12 2.36
CA SER A 45 -9.98 1.26 3.26
C SER A 45 -9.14 0.94 4.49
N SER A 46 -8.29 1.88 4.90
CA SER A 46 -7.56 1.79 6.16
C SER A 46 -8.42 2.13 7.39
N ARG A 47 -9.60 2.74 7.19
CA ARG A 47 -10.45 3.26 8.26
C ARG A 47 -11.94 2.98 8.03
N ASP A 48 -12.64 2.53 9.07
CA ASP A 48 -14.09 2.33 9.03
C ASP A 48 -14.85 3.62 8.70
N GLY A 49 -15.82 3.50 7.79
CA GLY A 49 -16.64 4.63 7.35
C GLY A 49 -16.00 5.55 6.31
N PHE A 50 -14.75 5.32 5.91
CA PHE A 50 -14.07 6.06 4.86
C PHE A 50 -13.72 5.13 3.70
N ALA A 51 -13.76 5.62 2.46
CA ALA A 51 -13.28 4.86 1.30
C ALA A 51 -11.82 5.20 1.05
N GLY A 52 -10.99 4.17 0.87
CA GLY A 52 -9.67 4.31 0.29
C GLY A 52 -9.76 4.39 -1.23
N PHE A 53 -8.72 4.96 -1.86
CA PHE A 53 -8.63 5.13 -3.31
C PHE A 53 -7.32 4.57 -3.84
N VAL A 54 -7.38 3.93 -5.02
CA VAL A 54 -6.21 3.54 -5.79
C VAL A 54 -6.42 3.92 -7.25
N ARG A 55 -5.37 4.44 -7.89
CA ARG A 55 -5.31 4.72 -9.32
C ARG A 55 -4.02 4.20 -9.92
N VAL A 56 -4.12 3.40 -10.99
CA VAL A 56 -2.99 3.07 -11.85
C VAL A 56 -2.86 4.19 -12.89
N ILE A 57 -1.69 4.83 -12.96
CA ILE A 57 -1.46 5.95 -13.88
C ILE A 57 -1.52 5.44 -15.32
N GLY A 58 -2.53 5.89 -16.08
CA GLY A 58 -2.79 5.43 -17.44
C GLY A 58 -3.61 4.14 -17.53
N GLY A 59 -4.11 3.62 -16.41
CA GLY A 59 -4.94 2.41 -16.33
C GLY A 59 -6.19 2.60 -15.48
N ASP A 60 -6.56 1.57 -14.74
CA ASP A 60 -7.76 1.53 -13.91
C ASP A 60 -7.65 2.38 -12.63
N GLU A 61 -8.79 2.85 -12.14
CA GLU A 61 -8.91 3.51 -10.83
C GLU A 61 -10.14 3.00 -10.07
N GLY A 62 -10.12 3.15 -8.75
CA GLY A 62 -11.32 2.92 -7.97
C GLY A 62 -11.18 3.12 -6.48
N TYR A 63 -12.35 3.10 -5.84
CA TYR A 63 -12.51 3.26 -4.41
C TYR A 63 -12.88 1.94 -3.75
N ALA A 64 -12.37 1.69 -2.55
CA ALA A 64 -12.70 0.52 -1.74
C ALA A 64 -13.01 0.93 -0.29
N GLY A 65 -14.15 0.45 0.22
CA GLY A 65 -14.49 0.51 1.64
C GLY A 65 -13.88 -0.68 2.37
N GLN A 66 -14.65 -1.36 3.21
CA GLN A 66 -14.19 -2.56 3.93
C GLN A 66 -14.09 -3.81 3.04
N ASN A 67 -14.74 -3.81 1.86
CA ASN A 67 -14.59 -4.89 0.89
C ASN A 67 -13.37 -4.61 0.00
N PRO A 68 -12.41 -5.55 -0.09
CA PRO A 68 -11.22 -5.35 -0.91
C PRO A 68 -11.54 -5.34 -2.40
N ARG A 69 -10.77 -4.56 -3.14
CA ARG A 69 -10.76 -4.52 -4.61
C ARG A 69 -9.37 -4.83 -5.12
N THR A 70 -9.30 -5.26 -6.38
CA THR A 70 -8.05 -5.69 -7.00
C THR A 70 -7.91 -5.07 -8.38
N PHE A 71 -6.69 -4.63 -8.70
CA PHE A 71 -6.29 -4.17 -10.02
C PHE A 71 -4.98 -4.83 -10.45
N ASP A 72 -4.80 -5.03 -11.74
CA ASP A 72 -3.50 -5.35 -12.30
C ASP A 72 -2.76 -4.04 -12.64
N ILE A 73 -1.49 -3.99 -12.27
CA ILE A 73 -0.56 -2.89 -12.54
C ILE A 73 0.42 -3.42 -13.58
N PRO A 74 0.29 -2.99 -14.84
CA PRO A 74 1.21 -3.39 -15.89
C PRO A 74 2.64 -2.94 -15.58
N ALA A 75 3.62 -3.59 -16.23
CA ALA A 75 5.01 -3.17 -16.13
C ALA A 75 5.15 -1.68 -16.51
N TRP A 76 6.03 -0.99 -15.78
CA TRP A 76 6.34 0.44 -15.91
C TRP A 76 5.20 1.40 -15.60
N HIS A 77 4.05 0.93 -15.11
CA HIS A 77 2.95 1.78 -14.67
C HIS A 77 3.06 2.07 -13.18
N SER A 78 2.98 3.35 -12.83
CA SER A 78 2.91 3.80 -11.44
C SER A 78 1.49 3.66 -10.90
N CYS A 79 1.33 3.58 -9.57
CA CYS A 79 0.01 3.68 -8.94
C CYS A 79 0.02 4.67 -7.76
N GLU A 80 -1.04 5.46 -7.65
CA GLU A 80 -1.32 6.33 -6.52
C GLU A 80 -2.30 5.62 -5.59
N VAL A 81 -2.02 5.66 -4.29
CA VAL A 81 -2.83 5.03 -3.25
C VAL A 81 -3.14 6.10 -2.20
N LEU A 82 -4.40 6.22 -1.78
CA LEU A 82 -4.82 7.16 -0.74
C LEU A 82 -5.72 6.46 0.30
N GLY A 83 -5.38 6.58 1.57
CA GLY A 83 -6.21 6.09 2.69
C GLY A 83 -6.49 4.59 2.65
N CYS A 84 -5.58 3.77 2.12
CA CYS A 84 -5.78 2.33 1.95
C CYS A 84 -4.89 1.50 2.86
N LYS A 85 -5.34 0.28 3.13
CA LYS A 85 -4.44 -0.86 3.28
C LYS A 85 -4.28 -1.51 1.92
N ILE A 86 -3.07 -1.95 1.57
CA ILE A 86 -2.78 -2.60 0.30
C ILE A 86 -1.94 -3.86 0.49
N LYS A 87 -2.03 -4.74 -0.50
CA LYS A 87 -1.21 -5.93 -0.69
C LYS A 87 -0.82 -5.99 -2.16
N PHE A 88 0.46 -6.20 -2.45
CA PHE A 88 0.93 -6.40 -3.82
C PHE A 88 1.19 -7.88 -4.05
N THR A 89 0.93 -8.39 -5.23
CA THR A 89 1.27 -9.76 -5.59
C THR A 89 1.88 -9.76 -6.98
N ARG A 90 2.66 -10.79 -7.31
CA ARG A 90 3.06 -10.99 -8.70
C ARG A 90 1.80 -11.31 -9.51
N ALA A 91 1.63 -10.61 -10.63
CA ALA A 91 0.50 -10.84 -11.54
C ALA A 91 0.65 -12.17 -12.28
#